data_AF-A0A975CUK3-F1
#
_entry.id   AF-A0A975CUK3-F1
#
_cell.length_a   1.000
_cell.length_b   1.000
_cell.length_c   1.000
_cell.angle_alpha   90.00
_cell.angle_beta   90.00
_cell.angle_gamma   90.00
#
_symmetry.space_group_name_H-M   'P 1'
#
loop_
_entity.id
_entity.type
_entity.pdbx_description
1 polymer ?
#
loop_
_entity_poly.entity_id
_entity_poly.type
_entity_poly.pdbx_seq_one_letter_code
_entity_poly.pdbx_strand_id
1 'polypeptide(L)'
;MNWPRIILDGLSMSLLFNAVAGLGFLLVPQAYSTMFPKEIRRAAAPFVEKKDVRTMKLILYPLYLVLFVYWAISAHFAEMTGFWNLFWAGYVEMTMVSLSDFIILDCWLPPKAKPFIKGAEHCKAWEHWEWLKTLAIPEHGLLWTLIVCPIAGLAVAGLNMLF
;
A
#
# COMPACT_ATOMS: atom_id res chain seq x y z
N MET A 1 22.32 7.14 10.67
CA MET A 1 21.42 6.42 9.76
C MET A 1 22.15 5.27 9.10
N ASN A 2 21.52 4.08 9.03
CA ASN A 2 22.07 2.88 8.39
C ASN A 2 21.43 2.69 7.01
N TRP A 3 21.93 3.41 6.00
CA TRP A 3 21.34 3.43 4.66
C TRP A 3 21.22 2.06 3.97
N PRO A 4 22.24 1.17 4.03
CA PRO A 4 22.10 -0.16 3.45
C PRO A 4 20.92 -0.93 4.05
N ARG A 5 20.72 -0.84 5.37
CA ARG A 5 19.59 -1.46 6.05
C ARG A 5 18.26 -0.87 5.61
N ILE A 6 18.15 0.47 5.61
CA ILE A 6 16.93 1.19 5.20
C ILE A 6 16.51 0.80 3.78
N ILE A 7 17.47 0.71 2.85
CA ILE A 7 17.18 0.33 1.46
C ILE A 7 16.72 -1.14 1.38
N LEU A 8 17.40 -2.05 2.08
CA LEU A 8 17.03 -3.47 2.09
C LEU A 8 15.64 -3.68 2.70
N ASP A 9 15.34 -3.05 3.84
CA ASP A 9 14.06 -3.16 4.53
C ASP A 9 12.94 -2.59 3.66
N GLY A 10 13.16 -1.43 3.04
CA GLY A 10 12.23 -0.83 2.09
C GLY A 10 11.93 -1.74 0.89
N LEU A 11 12.95 -2.38 0.31
CA LEU A 11 12.77 -3.35 -0.78
C LEU A 11 12.03 -4.61 -0.33
N SER A 12 12.38 -5.16 0.83
CA SER A 12 11.72 -6.35 1.40
C SER A 12 10.25 -6.08 1.69
N MET A 13 9.93 -4.95 2.31
CA MET A 13 8.55 -4.53 2.59
C MET A 13 7.77 -4.25 1.31
N SER A 14 8.40 -3.59 0.32
CA SER A 14 7.78 -3.34 -0.98
C SER A 14 7.41 -4.64 -1.68
N LEU A 15 8.32 -5.61 -1.71
CA LEU A 15 8.08 -6.93 -2.30
C LEU A 15 6.93 -7.66 -1.60
N LEU A 16 6.97 -7.72 -0.26
CA LEU A 16 5.95 -8.39 0.53
C LEU A 16 4.58 -7.73 0.33
N PHE A 17 4.51 -6.41 0.41
CA PHE A 17 3.27 -5.66 0.24
C PHE A 17 2.63 -5.92 -1.12
N ASN A 18 3.39 -5.70 -2.21
CA ASN A 18 2.87 -5.87 -3.57
C ASN A 18 2.48 -7.31 -3.87
N ALA A 19 3.25 -8.29 -3.39
CA ALA A 19 2.93 -9.70 -3.59
C ALA A 19 1.62 -10.08 -2.87
N VAL A 20 1.46 -9.70 -1.60
CA VAL A 20 0.25 -10.04 -0.83
C VAL A 20 -0.97 -9.27 -1.35
N ALA A 21 -0.84 -7.98 -1.63
CA ALA A 21 -1.92 -7.17 -2.18
C ALA A 21 -2.35 -7.67 -3.57
N GLY A 22 -1.39 -7.98 -4.44
CA GLY A 22 -1.65 -8.54 -5.77
C GLY A 22 -2.28 -9.94 -5.73
N LEU A 23 -1.80 -10.85 -4.87
CA LEU A 23 -2.43 -12.16 -4.68
C LEU A 23 -3.83 -12.03 -4.07
N GLY A 24 -4.02 -11.14 -3.10
CA GLY A 24 -5.33 -10.84 -2.53
C GLY A 24 -6.31 -10.34 -3.59
N PHE A 25 -5.84 -9.50 -4.52
CA PHE A 25 -6.64 -9.07 -5.67
C PHE A 25 -7.06 -10.26 -6.54
N LEU A 26 -6.17 -11.22 -6.81
CA LEU A 26 -6.53 -12.41 -7.60
C LEU A 26 -7.55 -13.31 -6.89
N LEU A 27 -7.54 -13.36 -5.56
CA LEU A 27 -8.46 -14.19 -4.76
C LEU A 27 -9.86 -13.58 -4.68
N VAL A 28 -9.97 -12.27 -4.48
CA VAL A 28 -11.25 -11.56 -4.29
C VAL A 28 -11.29 -10.26 -5.11
N PRO A 29 -11.17 -10.33 -6.45
CA PRO A 29 -10.95 -9.14 -7.30
C PRO A 29 -12.09 -8.12 -7.17
N GLN A 30 -13.33 -8.61 -7.12
CA GLN A 30 -14.50 -7.75 -6.99
C GLN A 30 -14.51 -6.96 -5.67
N ALA A 31 -13.91 -7.47 -4.59
CA ALA A 31 -13.81 -6.71 -3.34
C ALA A 31 -12.85 -5.52 -3.46
N TYR A 32 -11.76 -5.66 -4.23
CA TYR A 32 -10.78 -4.60 -4.44
C TYR A 32 -11.34 -3.42 -5.22
N SER A 33 -12.42 -3.61 -5.99
CA SER A 33 -13.13 -2.50 -6.64
C SER A 33 -13.68 -1.46 -5.66
N THR A 34 -13.74 -1.78 -4.36
CA THR A 34 -14.10 -0.81 -3.30
C THR A 34 -13.01 0.24 -3.03
N MET A 35 -11.77 -0.01 -3.46
CA MET A 35 -10.62 0.89 -3.34
C MET A 35 -10.32 1.62 -4.67
N PHE A 36 -10.93 1.20 -5.77
CA PHE A 36 -10.74 1.78 -7.11
C PHE A 36 -11.42 3.16 -7.26
N PRO A 37 -11.18 3.88 -8.37
CA PRO A 37 -11.79 5.18 -8.61
C PRO A 37 -13.31 5.16 -8.43
N LYS A 38 -13.87 6.30 -8.01
CA LYS A 38 -15.28 6.44 -7.61
C LYS A 38 -16.27 5.94 -8.66
N GLU A 39 -15.97 6.09 -9.94
CA GLU A 39 -16.78 5.59 -11.05
C GLU A 39 -16.85 4.06 -11.05
N ILE A 40 -15.69 3.38 -11.09
CA ILE A 40 -15.58 1.92 -11.04
C ILE A 40 -16.23 1.38 -9.76
N ARG A 41 -15.95 2.00 -8.61
CA ARG A 41 -16.52 1.58 -7.33
C ARG A 41 -18.04 1.58 -7.34
N ARG A 42 -18.66 2.58 -7.96
CA ARG A 42 -20.13 2.68 -8.05
C ARG A 42 -20.71 1.66 -9.02
N ALA A 43 -20.07 1.51 -10.18
CA ALA A 43 -20.52 0.59 -11.22
C ALA A 43 -20.40 -0.88 -10.78
N ALA A 44 -19.34 -1.20 -10.05
CA ALA A 44 -19.06 -2.52 -9.49
C ALA A 44 -19.88 -2.87 -8.24
N ALA A 45 -20.42 -1.86 -7.52
CA ALA A 45 -21.08 -2.05 -6.22
C ALA A 45 -22.16 -3.15 -6.17
N PRO A 46 -23.04 -3.33 -7.19
CA PRO A 46 -24.04 -4.39 -7.17
C PRO A 46 -23.45 -5.81 -7.15
N PHE A 47 -22.21 -5.97 -7.58
CA PHE A 47 -21.51 -7.25 -7.68
C PHE A 47 -20.60 -7.52 -6.48
N VAL A 48 -20.42 -6.56 -5.56
CA VAL A 48 -19.53 -6.70 -4.39
C VAL A 48 -20.24 -7.43 -3.26
N GLU A 49 -19.72 -8.60 -2.89
CA GLU A 49 -20.20 -9.33 -1.71
C GLU A 49 -19.51 -8.85 -0.41
N LYS A 50 -20.30 -8.69 0.66
CA LYS A 50 -19.77 -8.28 1.98
C LYS A 50 -18.75 -9.26 2.55
N LYS A 51 -18.91 -10.56 2.28
CA LYS A 51 -17.96 -11.59 2.72
C LYS A 51 -16.59 -11.39 2.08
N ASP A 52 -16.54 -11.03 0.81
CA ASP A 52 -15.29 -10.88 0.05
C ASP A 52 -14.55 -9.61 0.49
N VAL A 53 -15.30 -8.54 0.80
CA VAL A 53 -14.74 -7.33 1.42
C VAL A 53 -14.15 -7.63 2.80
N ARG A 54 -14.79 -8.51 3.59
CA ARG A 54 -14.22 -8.95 4.87
C ARG A 54 -12.93 -9.75 4.65
N THR A 55 -12.91 -10.67 3.69
CA THR A 55 -11.71 -11.42 3.31
C THR A 55 -10.57 -10.50 2.89
N MET A 56 -10.83 -9.53 2.00
CA MET A 56 -9.86 -8.53 1.58
C MET A 56 -9.28 -7.76 2.77
N LYS A 57 -10.11 -7.30 3.71
CA LYS A 57 -9.64 -6.60 4.92
C LYS A 57 -8.81 -7.49 5.85
N LEU A 58 -9.17 -8.77 5.97
CA LEU A 58 -8.40 -9.76 6.72
C LEU A 58 -7.07 -10.12 6.06
N ILE A 59 -6.87 -9.80 4.78
CA ILE A 59 -5.58 -9.89 4.10
C ILE A 59 -4.77 -8.60 4.35
N LEU A 60 -5.36 -7.44 4.10
CA LEU A 60 -4.63 -6.16 4.10
C LEU A 60 -4.29 -5.63 5.50
N TYR A 61 -5.19 -5.75 6.49
CA TYR A 61 -4.89 -5.22 7.83
C TYR A 61 -3.76 -5.97 8.54
N PRO A 62 -3.73 -7.32 8.55
CA PRO A 62 -2.59 -8.04 9.10
C PRO A 62 -1.30 -7.80 8.33
N LEU A 63 -1.37 -7.60 7.00
CA LEU A 63 -0.20 -7.23 6.20
C LEU A 63 0.46 -5.95 6.74
N TYR A 64 -0.30 -4.87 6.94
CA TYR A 64 0.26 -3.64 7.51
C TYR A 64 0.88 -3.87 8.89
N LEU A 65 0.22 -4.63 9.77
CA LEU A 65 0.78 -4.96 11.08
C LEU A 65 2.13 -5.68 10.95
N VAL A 66 2.22 -6.67 10.05
CA VAL A 66 3.47 -7.41 9.80
C VAL A 66 4.58 -6.48 9.30
N LEU A 67 4.28 -5.54 8.41
CA LEU A 67 5.27 -4.57 7.92
C LEU A 67 5.83 -3.71 9.07
N PHE A 68 4.96 -3.16 9.92
CA PHE A 68 5.40 -2.36 11.07
C PHE A 68 6.19 -3.17 12.10
N VAL A 69 5.81 -4.43 12.36
CA VAL A 69 6.54 -5.33 13.26
C VAL A 69 7.90 -5.71 12.70
N TYR A 70 7.96 -6.12 11.42
CA TYR A 70 9.21 -6.43 10.73
C TYR A 70 10.19 -5.26 10.83
N TRP A 71 9.69 -4.06 10.55
CA TRP A 71 10.49 -2.87 10.53
C TRP A 71 11.04 -2.49 11.93
N ALA A 72 10.20 -2.52 12.98
CA ALA A 72 10.66 -2.28 14.34
C ALA A 72 11.75 -3.27 14.79
N ILE A 73 11.57 -4.55 14.46
CA ILE A 73 12.57 -5.59 14.73
C ILE A 73 13.87 -5.30 13.95
N SER A 74 13.76 -4.97 12.66
CA SER A 74 14.92 -4.74 11.81
C SER A 74 15.76 -3.55 12.27
N ALA A 75 15.11 -2.44 12.66
CA ALA A 75 15.75 -1.25 13.19
C ALA A 75 16.47 -1.53 14.52
N HIS A 76 15.86 -2.32 15.41
CA HIS A 76 16.48 -2.77 16.66
C HIS A 76 17.75 -3.59 16.40
N PHE A 77 17.69 -4.60 15.54
CA PHE A 77 18.85 -5.42 15.17
C PHE A 77 19.95 -4.65 14.43
N ALA A 78 19.60 -3.53 13.80
CA ALA A 78 20.55 -2.65 13.14
C ALA A 78 21.11 -1.55 14.07
N GLU A 79 20.78 -1.62 15.37
CA GLU A 79 21.18 -0.67 16.42
C GLU A 79 20.87 0.78 16.02
N MET A 80 19.78 0.99 15.27
CA MET A 80 19.38 2.31 14.82
C MET A 80 18.79 3.08 16.00
N THR A 81 19.50 4.12 16.42
CA THR A 81 19.11 4.94 17.57
C THR A 81 18.90 6.40 17.19
N GLY A 82 18.15 7.11 18.04
CA GLY A 82 17.84 8.53 17.89
C GLY A 82 16.57 8.77 17.08
N PHE A 83 15.70 9.62 17.62
CA PHE A 83 14.37 9.92 17.08
C PHE A 83 14.39 10.24 15.58
N TRP A 84 15.24 11.19 15.15
CA TRP A 84 15.28 11.63 13.75
C TRP A 84 15.82 10.57 12.80
N ASN A 85 16.78 9.74 13.24
CA ASN A 85 17.30 8.65 12.41
C ASN A 85 16.21 7.62 12.12
N LEU A 86 15.42 7.27 13.14
CA LEU A 86 14.33 6.30 13.05
C LEU A 86 13.12 6.86 12.30
N PHE A 87 12.79 8.13 12.51
CA PHE A 87 11.76 8.82 11.76
C PHE A 87 12.06 8.79 10.25
N TRP A 88 13.28 9.19 9.87
CA TRP A 88 13.65 9.23 8.45
C TRP A 88 13.80 7.85 7.83
N ALA A 89 14.30 6.86 8.58
CA ALA A 89 14.31 5.47 8.13
C ALA A 89 12.90 5.03 7.69
N GLY A 90 11.92 5.29 8.55
CA GLY A 90 10.54 4.93 8.28
C GLY A 90 9.83 5.66 7.21
N TYR A 91 10.05 6.95 7.20
CA TYR A 91 9.55 7.77 6.13
C TYR A 91 10.05 7.24 4.78
N VAL A 92 11.36 6.97 4.66
CA VAL A 92 11.97 6.49 3.42
C VAL A 92 11.45 5.10 3.06
N GLU A 93 11.46 4.17 4.00
CA GLU A 93 11.03 2.79 3.76
C GLU A 93 9.55 2.70 3.36
N MET A 94 8.66 3.43 4.05
CA MET A 94 7.25 3.49 3.67
C MET A 94 7.04 4.24 2.35
N THR A 95 7.88 5.24 2.05
CA THR A 95 7.89 5.89 0.73
C THR A 95 8.25 4.89 -0.37
N MET A 96 9.19 3.98 -0.14
CA MET A 96 9.54 2.92 -1.09
C MET A 96 8.36 1.97 -1.31
N VAL A 97 7.66 1.57 -0.25
CA VAL A 97 6.42 0.77 -0.35
C VAL A 97 5.39 1.50 -1.20
N SER A 98 5.08 2.76 -0.86
CA SER A 98 4.13 3.60 -1.61
C SER A 98 4.52 3.79 -3.08
N LEU A 99 5.81 4.00 -3.38
CA LEU A 99 6.28 4.17 -4.75
C LEU A 99 6.18 2.86 -5.56
N SER A 100 6.52 1.74 -4.92
CA SER A 100 6.40 0.42 -5.56
C SER A 100 4.94 0.06 -5.83
N ASP A 101 4.04 0.38 -4.91
CA ASP A 101 2.59 0.22 -5.04
C ASP A 101 2.06 1.05 -6.23
N PHE A 102 2.41 2.34 -6.27
CA PHE A 102 2.09 3.22 -7.37
C PHE A 102 2.53 2.65 -8.74
N ILE A 103 3.75 2.10 -8.82
CA ILE A 103 4.27 1.54 -10.08
C ILE A 103 3.56 0.22 -10.44
N ILE A 104 3.39 -0.68 -9.47
CA ILE A 104 2.93 -2.05 -9.74
C ILE A 104 1.40 -2.13 -9.73
N LEU A 105 0.74 -1.70 -8.66
CA LEU A 105 -0.72 -1.85 -8.51
C LEU A 105 -1.51 -0.71 -9.18
N ASP A 106 -0.94 0.48 -9.34
CA ASP A 106 -1.64 1.60 -10.00
C ASP A 106 -1.23 1.87 -11.44
N CYS A 107 0.02 1.63 -11.83
CA CYS A 107 0.43 1.83 -13.22
C CYS A 107 0.33 0.55 -14.05
N TRP A 108 0.72 -0.61 -13.49
CA TRP A 108 0.84 -1.86 -14.24
C TRP A 108 -0.39 -2.79 -14.13
N LEU A 109 -1.03 -2.87 -12.96
CA LEU A 109 -2.15 -3.78 -12.72
C LEU A 109 -3.50 -3.35 -13.34
N PRO A 110 -3.93 -2.07 -13.40
CA PRO A 110 -5.30 -1.73 -13.77
C PRO A 110 -5.80 -2.26 -15.13
N PRO A 111 -5.03 -2.20 -16.24
CA PRO A 111 -5.48 -2.79 -17.50
C PRO A 111 -5.65 -4.32 -17.42
N LYS A 112 -4.94 -4.99 -16.50
CA LYS A 112 -5.07 -6.43 -16.22
C LYS A 112 -6.18 -6.73 -15.24
N ALA A 113 -6.52 -5.80 -14.36
CA ALA A 113 -7.60 -5.93 -13.40
C ALA A 113 -8.99 -5.80 -14.06
N LYS A 114 -9.10 -4.96 -15.09
CA LYS A 114 -10.36 -4.64 -15.78
C LYS A 114 -11.25 -5.86 -16.11
N PRO A 115 -10.75 -6.97 -16.69
CA PRO A 115 -11.58 -8.13 -17.03
C PRO A 115 -12.16 -8.88 -15.82
N PHE A 116 -11.61 -8.66 -14.62
CA PHE A 116 -12.03 -9.34 -13.39
C PHE A 116 -13.07 -8.55 -12.60
N ILE A 117 -13.39 -7.32 -12.99
CA ILE A 117 -14.33 -6.45 -12.27
C ILE A 117 -15.64 -6.32 -13.04
N LYS A 118 -16.67 -7.00 -12.55
CA LYS A 118 -18.01 -6.98 -13.13
C LYS A 118 -18.69 -5.63 -12.91
N GLY A 119 -19.42 -5.18 -13.93
CA GLY A 119 -20.22 -3.95 -13.91
C GLY A 119 -19.46 -2.68 -14.24
N ALA A 120 -18.12 -2.75 -14.32
CA ALA A 120 -17.27 -1.59 -14.58
C ALA A 120 -16.61 -1.62 -15.97
N GLU A 121 -16.99 -2.54 -16.85
CA GLU A 121 -16.31 -2.87 -18.12
C GLU A 121 -16.14 -1.66 -19.04
N HIS A 122 -17.08 -0.72 -18.97
CA HIS A 122 -17.14 0.48 -19.81
C HIS A 122 -16.78 1.78 -19.08
N CYS A 123 -16.33 1.71 -17.82
CA CYS A 123 -15.95 2.90 -17.07
C CYS A 123 -14.78 3.63 -17.72
N LYS A 124 -14.88 4.97 -17.81
CA LYS A 124 -13.79 5.82 -18.30
C LYS A 124 -12.59 5.78 -17.36
N ALA A 125 -12.84 5.62 -16.06
CA ALA A 125 -11.78 5.50 -15.05
C ALA A 125 -10.77 4.35 -15.26
N TRP A 126 -10.99 3.42 -16.20
CA TRP A 126 -9.96 2.46 -16.62
C TRP A 126 -8.89 3.06 -17.53
N GLU A 127 -9.14 4.22 -18.13
CA GLU A 127 -8.14 4.95 -18.91
C GLU A 127 -6.98 5.33 -17.99
N HIS A 128 -5.74 5.06 -18.45
CA HIS A 128 -4.55 5.22 -17.62
C HIS A 128 -4.46 6.61 -16.98
N TRP A 129 -4.71 7.68 -17.74
CA TRP A 129 -4.64 9.03 -17.21
C TRP A 129 -5.78 9.37 -16.24
N GLU A 130 -6.98 8.88 -16.47
CA GLU A 130 -8.11 9.06 -15.54
C GLU A 130 -7.84 8.31 -14.23
N TRP A 131 -7.31 7.09 -14.29
CA TRP A 131 -6.89 6.33 -13.11
C TRP A 131 -5.84 7.10 -12.30
N LEU A 132 -4.75 7.53 -12.95
CA LEU A 132 -3.67 8.26 -12.29
C LEU A 132 -4.17 9.54 -11.63
N LYS A 133 -4.99 10.33 -12.34
CA LYS A 133 -5.48 11.62 -11.86
C LYS A 133 -6.50 11.48 -10.73
N THR A 134 -7.36 10.48 -10.79
CA THR A 134 -8.50 10.36 -9.87
C THR A 134 -8.23 9.46 -8.66
N LEU A 135 -7.18 8.65 -8.70
CA LEU A 135 -6.76 7.76 -7.61
C LEU A 135 -5.26 7.86 -7.34
N ALA A 136 -4.42 7.34 -8.23
CA ALA A 136 -3.04 7.00 -7.88
C ALA A 136 -2.16 8.20 -7.48
N ILE A 137 -2.22 9.33 -8.20
CA ILE A 137 -1.43 10.52 -7.88
C ILE A 137 -1.93 11.20 -6.59
N PRO A 138 -3.24 11.48 -6.41
CA PRO A 138 -3.74 11.99 -5.13
C PRO A 138 -3.42 11.06 -3.95
N GLU A 139 -3.52 9.75 -4.15
CA GLU A 139 -3.19 8.77 -3.14
C GLU A 139 -1.70 8.79 -2.81
N HIS A 140 -0.82 8.40 -3.74
CA HIS A 140 0.59 8.22 -3.45
C HIS A 140 1.36 9.53 -3.34
N GLY A 141 1.07 10.49 -4.22
CA GLY A 141 1.74 11.78 -4.28
C GLY A 141 1.36 12.75 -3.16
N LEU A 142 0.15 12.63 -2.60
CA LEU A 142 -0.31 13.51 -1.52
C LEU A 142 -0.61 12.75 -0.23
N LEU A 143 -1.59 11.85 -0.21
CA LEU A 143 -2.01 11.17 1.02
C LEU A 143 -0.88 10.34 1.63
N TRP A 144 -0.25 9.47 0.84
CA TRP A 144 0.83 8.64 1.35
C TRP A 144 2.06 9.46 1.68
N THR A 145 2.51 10.32 0.76
CA THR A 145 3.73 11.12 0.95
C THR A 145 3.62 12.08 2.14
N LEU A 146 2.49 12.77 2.30
CA LEU A 146 2.35 13.84 3.30
C LEU A 146 1.71 13.37 4.62
N ILE A 147 1.06 12.21 4.65
CA ILE A 147 0.35 11.72 5.84
C ILE A 147 0.83 10.32 6.24
N VAL A 148 0.70 9.31 5.36
CA VAL A 148 0.99 7.92 5.76
C VAL A 148 2.48 7.68 6.05
N CYS A 149 3.38 8.17 5.19
CA CYS A 149 4.82 8.01 5.37
C CYS A 149 5.34 8.75 6.62
N PRO A 150 4.92 10.01 6.90
CA PRO A 150 5.22 10.66 8.17
C PRO A 150 4.68 9.90 9.39
N ILE A 151 3.44 9.38 9.34
CA ILE A 151 2.89 8.55 10.42
C ILE A 151 3.74 7.31 10.62
N ALA A 152 4.20 6.67 9.54
CA ALA A 152 5.08 5.52 9.64
C ALA A 152 6.39 5.90 10.34
N GLY A 153 7.06 6.97 9.91
CA GLY A 153 8.25 7.51 10.56
C GLY A 153 8.03 7.78 12.06
N LEU A 154 6.92 8.42 12.44
CA LEU A 154 6.57 8.65 13.84
C LEU A 154 6.34 7.34 14.60
N ALA A 155 5.68 6.36 13.98
CA ALA A 155 5.39 5.07 14.62
C ALA A 155 6.68 4.37 15.04
N VAL A 156 7.72 4.31 14.20
CA VAL A 156 8.97 3.67 14.61
C VAL A 156 9.84 4.50 15.51
N ALA A 157 9.90 5.81 15.29
CA ALA A 157 10.57 6.68 16.23
C ALA A 157 9.94 6.55 17.64
N GLY A 158 8.61 6.41 17.73
CA GLY A 158 7.88 6.21 18.97
C GLY A 158 8.00 4.79 19.56
N LEU A 159 7.90 3.73 18.74
CA LEU A 159 8.05 2.35 19.21
C LEU A 159 9.43 2.10 19.81
N ASN A 160 10.47 2.74 19.28
CA ASN A 160 11.83 2.65 19.85
C ASN A 160 11.99 3.45 21.15
N MET A 161 11.01 4.25 21.59
CA MET A 161 11.04 4.82 22.94
C MET A 161 10.53 3.84 24.01
N LEU A 162 9.99 2.68 23.59
CA LEU A 162 9.51 1.63 24.49
C LEU A 162 10.59 0.59 24.84
N PHE A 163 11.77 0.66 24.21
CA PHE A 163 12.91 -0.24 24.38
C PHE A 163 14.18 0.58 24.59
#